data_AF-A0A1S2LG38-F1
#
_entry.id   AF-A0A1S2LG38-F1
#
_cell.length_a   1.000
_cell.length_b   1.000
_cell.length_c   1.000
_cell.angle_alpha   90.00
_cell.angle_beta   90.00
_cell.angle_gamma   90.00
#
_symmetry.space_group_name_H-M   'P 1'
#
loop_
_entity.id
_entity.type
_entity.pdbx_description
1 polymer ?
#
loop_
_entity_poly.entity_id
_entity_poly.type
_entity_poly.pdbx_seq_one_letter_code
_entity_poly.pdbx_strand_id
1 'polypeptide(L)'
;MSKVCFLTVQFLEEARYTADNLLIAKMMSDRGVPLDPGLMFYVRNSHDDSSLFFDAIDKLFVVKSKIVEGDSVDEVMTITVTNSHIDGWLDLNKKISQTSMYEAFRMSQLGLESNLLSSSDYFDGSFEGEFTSEGLQLKICGTSYYMLYHEFLEDIFSFIDMLNKQFTIWEELYYEHNERSQRNTYHAS
;
A
#
# COMPACT_ATOMS: atom_id res chain seq x y z
N MET A 1 12.87 -46.01 2.23
CA MET A 1 12.14 -45.65 3.47
C MET A 1 12.12 -44.13 3.56
N SER A 2 10.95 -43.50 3.45
CA SER A 2 10.84 -42.07 3.79
C SER A 2 10.95 -41.93 5.30
N LYS A 3 11.83 -41.04 5.76
CA LYS A 3 11.85 -40.64 7.18
C LYS A 3 10.70 -39.67 7.37
N VAL A 4 9.69 -40.07 8.13
CA VAL A 4 8.62 -39.16 8.56
C VAL A 4 9.17 -38.32 9.70
N CYS A 5 9.19 -37.00 9.53
CA CYS A 5 9.57 -36.05 10.57
C CYS A 5 8.29 -35.37 11.07
N PHE A 6 8.09 -35.36 12.39
CA PHE A 6 7.00 -34.63 13.03
C PHE A 6 7.56 -33.29 13.52
N LEU A 7 7.07 -32.20 12.93
CA LEU A 7 7.38 -30.84 13.35
C LEU A 7 6.29 -30.35 14.30
N THR A 8 6.67 -29.55 15.31
CA THR A 8 5.69 -28.93 16.20
C THR A 8 4.96 -27.79 15.47
N VAL A 9 3.72 -27.49 15.88
CA VAL A 9 2.97 -26.34 15.36
C VAL A 9 3.77 -25.05 15.53
N GLN A 10 4.39 -24.87 16.72
CA GLN A 10 5.25 -23.74 17.00
C GLN A 10 6.41 -23.61 16.00
N PHE A 11 7.08 -24.71 15.63
CA PHE A 11 8.17 -24.65 14.65
C PHE A 11 7.66 -24.20 13.27
N LEU A 12 6.48 -24.68 12.86
CA LEU A 12 5.87 -24.28 11.59
C LEU A 12 5.50 -22.80 11.58
N GLU A 13 5.00 -22.26 12.69
CA GLU A 13 4.70 -20.83 12.85
C GLU A 13 5.98 -19.99 12.76
N GLU A 14 7.02 -20.35 13.52
CA GLU A 14 8.32 -19.69 13.52
C GLU A 14 8.98 -19.68 12.13
N ALA A 15 8.91 -20.81 11.42
CA ALA A 15 9.39 -20.93 10.04
C ALA A 15 8.61 -20.03 9.08
N ARG A 16 7.28 -19.91 9.25
CA ARG A 16 6.43 -19.05 8.44
C ARG A 16 6.75 -17.57 8.64
N TYR A 17 6.86 -17.10 9.89
CA TYR A 17 7.26 -15.71 10.16
C TYR A 17 8.64 -15.38 9.61
N THR A 18 9.57 -16.33 9.70
CA THR A 18 10.91 -16.17 9.13
C THR A 18 10.84 -16.04 7.60
N ALA A 19 10.04 -16.87 6.94
CA ALA A 19 9.86 -16.82 5.50
C ALA A 19 9.24 -15.49 5.04
N ASP A 20 8.19 -15.02 5.72
CA ASP A 20 7.53 -13.74 5.44
C ASP A 20 8.53 -12.57 5.55
N ASN A 21 9.29 -12.49 6.65
CA ASN A 21 10.31 -11.46 6.81
C ASN A 21 11.43 -11.54 5.76
N LEU A 22 11.86 -12.74 5.35
CA LEU A 22 12.86 -12.89 4.28
C LEU A 22 12.34 -12.39 2.92
N LEU A 23 11.05 -12.59 2.64
CA LEU A 23 10.40 -12.07 1.44
C LEU A 23 10.35 -10.54 1.46
N ILE A 24 9.97 -9.93 2.59
CA ILE A 24 9.99 -8.47 2.77
C ILE A 24 11.42 -7.93 2.59
N ALA A 25 12.41 -8.55 3.23
CA ALA A 25 13.81 -8.16 3.11
C ALA A 25 14.29 -8.19 1.65
N LYS A 26 13.91 -9.23 0.89
CA LYS A 26 14.17 -9.33 -0.54
C LYS A 26 13.50 -8.18 -1.30
N MET A 27 12.23 -7.89 -1.03
CA MET A 27 11.50 -6.80 -1.71
C MET A 27 12.12 -5.43 -1.45
N MET A 28 12.63 -5.18 -0.25
CA MET A 28 13.41 -3.98 0.08
C MET A 28 14.70 -3.92 -0.73
N SER A 29 15.46 -5.02 -0.74
CA SER A 29 16.72 -5.12 -1.51
C SER A 29 16.50 -4.93 -3.01
N ASP A 30 15.44 -5.52 -3.58
CA ASP A 30 15.09 -5.40 -5.00
C ASP A 30 14.78 -3.94 -5.39
N ARG A 31 14.40 -3.11 -4.41
CA ARG A 31 14.15 -1.65 -4.57
C ARG A 31 15.31 -0.78 -4.13
N GLY A 32 16.49 -1.37 -3.90
CA GLY A 32 17.70 -0.64 -3.58
C GLY A 32 17.77 -0.12 -2.14
N VAL A 33 16.90 -0.60 -1.25
CA VAL A 33 16.96 -0.27 0.19
C VAL A 33 17.92 -1.25 0.87
N PRO A 34 19.06 -0.79 1.39
CA PRO A 34 20.00 -1.67 2.09
C PRO A 34 19.37 -2.19 3.37
N LEU A 35 19.51 -3.49 3.60
CA LEU A 35 19.13 -4.12 4.85
C LEU A 35 20.13 -3.74 5.95
N ASP A 36 19.64 -3.47 7.15
CA ASP A 36 20.51 -3.22 8.30
C ASP A 36 21.31 -4.51 8.62
N PRO A 37 22.65 -4.47 8.72
CA PRO A 37 23.43 -5.62 9.15
C PRO A 37 23.03 -6.18 10.53
N GLY A 38 22.40 -5.35 11.38
CA GLY A 38 21.87 -5.72 12.70
C GLY A 38 20.42 -6.19 12.68
N LEU A 39 19.80 -6.36 11.50
CA LEU A 39 18.40 -6.74 11.39
C LEU A 39 18.20 -8.18 11.88
N MET A 40 17.61 -8.30 13.07
CA MET A 40 17.26 -9.59 13.65
C MET A 40 15.90 -10.01 13.10
N PHE A 41 15.85 -11.16 12.43
CA PHE A 41 14.57 -11.80 12.08
C PHE A 41 13.94 -12.31 13.38
N TYR A 42 13.18 -11.45 14.07
CA TYR A 42 12.54 -11.82 15.32
C TYR A 42 11.51 -12.91 15.03
N VAL A 43 11.82 -14.11 15.51
CA VAL A 43 11.04 -15.34 15.38
C VAL A 43 9.63 -15.24 16.00
N ARG A 44 9.26 -14.12 16.63
CA ARG A 44 8.03 -14.00 17.43
C ARG A 44 7.23 -12.69 17.35
N ASN A 45 7.75 -11.61 16.78
CA ASN A 45 7.08 -10.30 16.87
C ASN A 45 6.98 -9.63 15.49
N SER A 46 6.02 -10.03 14.67
CA SER A 46 5.66 -9.33 13.42
C SER A 46 4.74 -8.12 13.65
N HIS A 47 4.26 -7.92 14.87
CA HIS A 47 3.18 -6.98 15.21
C HIS A 47 3.60 -5.77 16.03
N ASP A 48 4.80 -5.82 16.62
CA ASP A 48 5.36 -4.66 17.29
C ASP A 48 5.82 -3.62 16.26
N ASP A 49 5.89 -2.36 16.69
CA ASP A 49 6.40 -1.25 15.89
C ASP A 49 7.81 -1.47 15.31
N SER A 50 8.52 -2.50 15.79
CA SER A 50 9.83 -2.95 15.32
C SER A 50 9.79 -4.09 14.29
N SER A 51 8.63 -4.40 13.68
CA SER A 51 8.56 -5.45 12.66
C SER A 51 9.20 -4.98 11.34
N LEU A 52 9.78 -5.93 10.60
CA LEU A 52 10.43 -5.62 9.32
C LEU A 52 9.45 -5.06 8.28
N PHE A 53 8.16 -5.39 8.41
CA PHE A 53 7.13 -4.79 7.58
C PHE A 53 7.06 -3.27 7.77
N PHE A 54 7.04 -2.77 9.01
CA PHE A 54 6.99 -1.32 9.23
C PHE A 54 8.27 -0.63 8.81
N ASP A 55 9.43 -1.23 9.08
CA ASP A 55 10.71 -0.77 8.55
C ASP A 55 10.69 -0.68 7.02
N ALA A 56 10.07 -1.65 6.35
CA ALA A 56 9.91 -1.66 4.91
C ALA A 56 9.01 -0.52 4.46
N ILE A 57 7.85 -0.34 5.09
CA ILE A 57 6.91 0.74 4.81
C ILE A 57 7.58 2.12 4.97
N ASP A 58 8.30 2.34 6.07
CA ASP A 58 8.99 3.60 6.38
C ASP A 58 10.16 3.91 5.44
N LYS A 59 10.89 2.88 4.97
CA LYS A 59 12.05 3.06 4.09
C LYS A 59 11.68 3.12 2.61
N LEU A 60 10.64 2.42 2.20
CA LEU A 60 10.22 2.33 0.80
C LEU A 60 9.22 3.42 0.44
N PHE A 61 8.50 3.97 1.41
CA PHE A 61 7.51 5.00 1.20
C PHE A 61 7.75 6.19 2.14
N VAL A 62 7.27 7.38 1.76
CA VAL A 62 7.29 8.54 2.66
C VAL A 62 6.09 8.38 3.60
N VAL A 63 6.28 7.82 4.77
CA VAL A 63 5.19 7.60 5.73
C VAL A 63 5.05 8.86 6.60
N LYS A 64 3.84 9.42 6.69
CA LYS A 64 3.58 10.62 7.51
C LYS A 64 3.01 10.30 8.90
N SER A 65 2.33 9.17 9.06
CA SER A 65 1.79 8.77 10.35
C SER A 65 1.46 7.28 10.41
N LYS A 66 1.76 6.70 11.57
CA LYS A 66 1.33 5.37 11.99
C LYS A 66 0.35 5.55 13.14
N ILE A 67 -0.91 5.16 12.97
CA ILE A 67 -1.87 5.12 14.07
C ILE A 67 -2.18 3.65 14.33
N VAL A 68 -1.59 3.14 15.42
CA VAL A 68 -1.95 1.83 15.96
C VAL A 68 -3.01 2.06 17.02
N GLU A 69 -4.26 1.70 16.73
CA GLU A 69 -5.27 1.59 17.77
C GLU A 69 -6.21 0.42 17.45
N GLY A 70 -6.18 -0.57 18.34
CA GLY A 70 -7.14 -1.67 18.41
C GLY A 70 -7.23 -2.17 19.85
N ASP A 71 -8.23 -1.68 20.58
CA ASP A 71 -8.60 -2.11 21.94
C ASP A 71 -9.58 -3.31 21.93
N SER A 72 -9.65 -4.06 20.83
CA SER A 72 -10.64 -5.13 20.59
C SER A 72 -10.03 -6.42 20.05
N VAL A 73 -10.82 -7.49 20.09
CA VAL A 73 -10.48 -8.87 19.66
C VAL A 73 -9.95 -8.95 18.21
N ASP A 74 -10.31 -7.98 17.36
CA ASP A 74 -9.74 -7.79 16.03
C ASP A 74 -8.74 -6.62 16.06
N GLU A 75 -7.47 -6.91 15.78
CA GLU A 75 -6.41 -5.91 15.69
C GLU A 75 -6.58 -5.14 14.36
N VAL A 76 -6.94 -3.86 14.45
CA VAL A 76 -7.02 -2.96 13.29
C VAL A 76 -5.80 -2.05 13.29
N MET A 77 -5.09 -2.04 12.17
CA MET A 77 -3.90 -1.25 11.95
C MET A 77 -4.15 -0.25 10.83
N THR A 78 -3.90 1.04 11.11
CA THR A 78 -4.07 2.12 10.12
C THR A 78 -2.72 2.75 9.81
N ILE A 79 -2.34 2.76 8.53
CA ILE A 79 -1.08 3.31 8.02
C ILE A 79 -1.41 4.37 6.98
N THR A 80 -0.82 5.58 7.09
CA THR A 80 -0.96 6.59 6.05
C THR A 80 0.31 6.70 5.22
N VAL A 81 0.21 6.32 3.96
CA VAL A 81 1.31 6.33 2.98
C VAL A 81 1.19 7.57 2.10
N THR A 82 2.30 8.28 1.92
CA THR A 82 2.43 9.33 0.90
C THR A 82 3.69 9.12 0.08
N ASN A 83 3.67 9.63 -1.14
CA ASN A 83 4.82 9.79 -2.01
C ASN A 83 4.49 10.89 -3.04
N SER A 84 5.46 11.24 -3.89
CA SER A 84 5.27 12.26 -4.92
C SER A 84 4.11 12.00 -5.87
N HIS A 85 3.79 10.73 -6.16
CA HIS A 85 2.70 10.35 -7.06
C HIS A 85 1.33 10.41 -6.38
N ILE A 86 1.23 10.01 -5.12
CA ILE A 86 0.03 10.17 -4.29
C ILE A 86 -0.27 11.67 -4.11
N ASP A 87 0.75 12.46 -3.76
CA ASP A 87 0.60 13.91 -3.62
C ASP A 87 0.18 14.56 -4.95
N GLY A 88 0.77 14.12 -6.07
CA GLY A 88 0.38 14.55 -7.40
C GLY A 88 -1.06 14.18 -7.75
N TRP A 89 -1.49 12.96 -7.43
CA TRP A 89 -2.87 12.51 -7.64
C TRP A 89 -3.88 13.34 -6.83
N LEU A 90 -3.56 13.63 -5.57
CA LEU A 90 -4.41 14.47 -4.71
C LEU A 90 -4.50 15.91 -5.22
N ASP A 91 -3.41 16.47 -5.75
CA ASP A 91 -3.43 17.79 -6.40
C ASP A 91 -4.25 17.78 -7.68
N LEU A 92 -4.11 16.74 -8.49
CA LEU A 92 -4.89 16.56 -9.72
C LEU A 92 -6.39 16.42 -9.42
N ASN A 93 -6.74 15.68 -8.37
CA ASN A 93 -8.11 15.58 -7.89
C ASN A 93 -8.70 16.97 -7.57
N LYS A 94 -7.97 17.80 -6.81
CA LYS A 94 -8.39 19.18 -6.50
C LYS A 94 -8.60 20.01 -7.76
N LYS A 95 -7.67 19.94 -8.71
CA LYS A 95 -7.75 20.66 -10.00
C LYS A 95 -8.93 20.20 -10.86
N ILE A 96 -9.16 18.89 -10.94
CA ILE A 96 -10.20 18.28 -11.76
C ILE A 96 -11.59 18.43 -11.12
N SER A 97 -11.69 18.57 -9.79
CA SER A 97 -12.97 18.68 -9.06
C SER A 97 -13.92 19.77 -9.56
N GLN A 98 -13.39 20.79 -10.24
CA GLN A 98 -14.16 21.90 -10.81
C GLN A 98 -14.41 21.76 -12.31
N THR A 99 -14.04 20.63 -12.91
CA THR A 99 -14.17 20.37 -14.35
C THR A 99 -15.26 19.34 -14.63
N SER A 100 -15.72 19.26 -15.88
CA SER A 100 -16.67 18.24 -16.33
C SER A 100 -16.09 16.82 -16.31
N MET A 101 -14.78 16.66 -16.13
CA MET A 101 -14.08 15.37 -16.11
C MET A 101 -14.09 14.71 -14.73
N TYR A 102 -14.56 15.41 -13.69
CA TYR A 102 -14.46 14.94 -12.30
C TYR A 102 -15.08 13.57 -12.07
N GLU A 103 -16.25 13.29 -12.64
CA GLU A 103 -16.90 12.00 -12.44
C GLU A 103 -16.07 10.84 -13.04
N ALA A 104 -15.51 11.03 -14.22
CA ALA A 104 -14.64 10.04 -14.84
C ALA A 104 -13.33 9.85 -14.05
N PHE A 105 -12.75 10.93 -13.52
CA PHE A 105 -11.58 10.88 -12.65
C PHE A 105 -11.89 10.12 -11.36
N ARG A 106 -13.03 10.41 -10.73
CA ARG A 106 -13.49 9.71 -9.53
C ARG A 106 -13.70 8.22 -9.76
N MET A 107 -14.27 7.83 -10.90
CA MET A 107 -14.41 6.41 -11.26
C MET A 107 -13.04 5.72 -11.45
N SER A 108 -12.05 6.43 -11.99
CA SER A 108 -10.68 5.93 -12.08
C SER A 108 -10.05 5.77 -10.70
N GLN A 109 -10.26 6.73 -9.78
CA GLN A 109 -9.80 6.64 -8.40
C GLN A 109 -10.43 5.45 -7.66
N LEU A 110 -11.76 5.28 -7.74
CA LEU A 110 -12.46 4.13 -7.14
C LEU A 110 -11.94 2.80 -7.73
N GLY A 111 -11.63 2.79 -9.03
CA GLY A 111 -10.98 1.65 -9.67
C GLY A 111 -9.62 1.34 -9.05
N LEU A 112 -8.78 2.35 -8.81
CA LEU A 112 -7.49 2.18 -8.13
C LEU A 112 -7.67 1.65 -6.71
N GLU A 113 -8.56 2.25 -5.91
CA GLU A 113 -8.86 1.84 -4.53
C GLU A 113 -9.36 0.38 -4.46
N SER A 114 -10.17 -0.05 -5.43
CA SER A 114 -10.64 -1.44 -5.50
C SER A 114 -9.53 -2.48 -5.70
N ASN A 115 -8.35 -2.08 -6.20
CA ASN A 115 -7.19 -2.97 -6.31
C ASN A 115 -6.40 -3.09 -5.00
N LEU A 116 -6.69 -2.24 -4.01
CA LEU A 116 -6.15 -2.35 -2.65
C LEU A 116 -7.10 -3.12 -1.72
N LEU A 117 -8.16 -3.74 -2.26
CA LEU A 117 -9.04 -4.61 -1.49
C LEU A 117 -8.58 -6.06 -1.66
N SER A 118 -7.92 -6.57 -0.63
CA SER A 118 -7.40 -7.94 -0.61
C SER A 118 -7.87 -8.66 0.66
N SER A 119 -8.31 -9.91 0.49
CA SER A 119 -8.61 -10.83 1.57
C SER A 119 -8.10 -12.20 1.15
N SER A 120 -7.33 -12.84 2.01
CA SER A 120 -6.77 -14.17 1.72
C SER A 120 -7.55 -15.25 2.45
N ASP A 121 -7.85 -16.36 1.78
CA ASP A 121 -8.37 -17.56 2.46
C ASP A 121 -7.26 -18.27 3.27
N TYR A 122 -5.99 -17.92 3.02
CA TYR A 122 -4.82 -18.58 3.63
C TYR A 122 -4.38 -17.94 4.95
N PHE A 123 -4.87 -16.73 5.27
CA PHE A 123 -4.68 -16.10 6.56
C PHE A 123 -5.86 -15.22 6.95
N ASP A 124 -6.08 -15.07 8.25
CA ASP A 124 -7.18 -14.29 8.80
C ASP A 124 -6.83 -12.79 8.80
N GLY A 125 -6.77 -12.20 7.61
CA GLY A 125 -6.45 -10.79 7.42
C GLY A 125 -7.05 -10.19 6.15
N SER A 126 -7.44 -8.92 6.25
CA SER A 126 -7.92 -8.10 5.15
C SER A 126 -7.12 -6.81 5.06
N PHE A 127 -7.04 -6.31 3.83
CA PHE A 127 -6.35 -5.09 3.47
C PHE A 127 -7.28 -4.25 2.60
N GLU A 128 -7.42 -2.99 2.97
CA GLU A 128 -8.21 -1.99 2.24
C GLU A 128 -7.41 -0.69 2.17
N GLY A 129 -7.51 0.02 1.05
CA GLY A 129 -6.87 1.32 0.90
C GLY A 129 -7.79 2.36 0.29
N GLU A 130 -7.78 3.57 0.85
CA GLU A 130 -8.58 4.69 0.38
C GLU A 130 -7.75 5.98 0.29
N PHE A 131 -8.03 6.82 -0.71
CA PHE A 131 -7.43 8.16 -0.76
C PHE A 131 -8.13 9.10 0.22
N THR A 132 -7.34 9.72 1.09
CA THR A 132 -7.77 10.77 2.01
C THR A 132 -7.12 12.11 1.63
N SER A 133 -7.48 13.18 2.33
CA SER A 133 -6.80 14.48 2.16
C SER A 133 -5.32 14.46 2.60
N GLU A 134 -4.91 13.47 3.37
CA GLU A 134 -3.56 13.38 3.97
C GLU A 134 -2.63 12.43 3.23
N GLY A 135 -3.18 11.55 2.38
CA GLY A 135 -2.44 10.53 1.64
C GLY A 135 -3.32 9.32 1.32
N LEU A 136 -2.68 8.20 1.00
CA LEU A 136 -3.34 6.91 0.90
C LEU A 136 -3.41 6.28 2.29
N GLN A 137 -4.61 6.13 2.85
CA GLN A 137 -4.82 5.44 4.10
C GLN A 137 -5.00 3.94 3.80
N LEU A 138 -4.18 3.13 4.45
CA LEU A 138 -4.22 1.68 4.39
C LEU A 138 -4.74 1.15 5.72
N LYS A 139 -5.76 0.30 5.64
CA LYS A 139 -6.37 -0.35 6.79
C LYS A 139 -6.14 -1.84 6.69
N ILE A 140 -5.40 -2.38 7.65
CA ILE A 140 -5.13 -3.80 7.79
C ILE A 140 -5.96 -4.30 8.97
N CYS A 141 -6.85 -5.25 8.73
CA CYS A 141 -7.63 -5.89 9.79
C CYS A 141 -7.24 -7.36 9.85
N GLY A 142 -7.22 -7.95 11.03
CA GLY A 142 -7.09 -9.40 11.13
C GLY A 142 -6.44 -9.88 12.40
N THR A 143 -6.43 -11.20 12.56
CA THR A 143 -5.64 -11.83 13.61
C THR A 143 -4.18 -11.77 13.19
N SER A 144 -3.43 -10.94 13.88
CA SER A 144 -2.03 -10.69 13.62
C SER A 144 -1.22 -11.98 13.56
N TYR A 145 -1.50 -12.95 14.42
CA TYR A 145 -0.90 -14.30 14.37
C TYR A 145 -0.99 -15.01 13.02
N TYR A 146 -1.86 -14.62 12.10
CA TYR A 146 -1.96 -15.28 10.80
C TYR A 146 -1.54 -14.41 9.61
N MET A 147 -1.37 -13.09 9.76
CA MET A 147 -1.05 -12.18 8.65
C MET A 147 0.26 -12.55 7.90
N LEU A 148 0.25 -12.36 6.58
CA LEU A 148 1.42 -12.45 5.70
C LEU A 148 1.74 -11.05 5.15
N TYR A 149 2.68 -10.37 5.77
CA TYR A 149 2.96 -8.97 5.49
C TYR A 149 3.62 -8.73 4.13
N HIS A 150 4.31 -9.73 3.58
CA HIS A 150 4.87 -9.61 2.22
C HIS A 150 3.77 -9.46 1.16
N GLU A 151 2.61 -10.09 1.33
CA GLU A 151 1.50 -10.00 0.37
C GLU A 151 0.91 -8.57 0.37
N PHE A 152 0.70 -7.98 1.53
CA PHE A 152 0.28 -6.57 1.63
C PHE A 152 1.29 -5.63 0.98
N LEU A 153 2.58 -5.90 1.16
CA LEU A 153 3.62 -5.10 0.53
C LEU A 153 3.62 -5.22 -0.99
N GLU A 154 3.36 -6.41 -1.55
CA GLU A 154 3.16 -6.62 -3.00
C GLU A 154 1.95 -5.85 -3.52
N ASP A 155 0.83 -5.88 -2.80
CA ASP A 155 -0.38 -5.15 -3.16
C ASP A 155 -0.14 -3.63 -3.20
N ILE A 156 0.57 -3.08 -2.21
CA ILE A 156 0.96 -1.66 -2.18
C ILE A 156 1.82 -1.31 -3.39
N PHE A 157 2.78 -2.16 -3.76
CA PHE A 157 3.63 -1.89 -4.92
C PHE A 157 2.86 -1.95 -6.23
N SER A 158 2.02 -2.97 -6.41
CA SER A 158 1.15 -3.11 -7.58
C SER A 158 0.26 -1.88 -7.75
N PHE A 159 -0.33 -1.42 -6.65
CA PHE A 159 -1.12 -0.19 -6.62
C PHE A 159 -0.32 1.03 -7.04
N ILE A 160 0.90 1.22 -6.51
CA ILE A 160 1.74 2.37 -6.88
C ILE A 160 2.08 2.35 -8.37
N ASP A 161 2.40 1.19 -8.93
CA ASP A 161 2.66 1.06 -10.37
C ASP A 161 1.42 1.39 -11.21
N MET A 162 0.22 1.02 -10.74
CA MET A 162 -1.05 1.37 -11.38
C MET A 162 -1.35 2.87 -11.25
N LEU A 163 -1.15 3.44 -10.06
CA LEU A 163 -1.30 4.86 -9.79
C LEU A 163 -0.41 5.68 -10.71
N ASN A 164 0.86 5.30 -10.88
CA ASN A 164 1.81 6.01 -11.74
C ASN A 164 1.34 6.05 -13.20
N LYS A 165 0.81 4.94 -13.70
CA LYS A 165 0.23 4.85 -15.04
C LYS A 165 -1.00 5.74 -15.19
N GLN A 166 -1.93 5.67 -14.24
CA GLN A 166 -3.15 6.49 -14.26
C GLN A 166 -2.83 7.97 -14.10
N PHE A 167 -1.89 8.33 -13.23
CA PHE A 167 -1.48 9.71 -12.99
C PHE A 167 -1.01 10.37 -14.28
N THR A 168 -0.13 9.70 -15.04
CA THR A 168 0.37 10.21 -16.32
C THR A 168 -0.79 10.46 -17.31
N ILE A 169 -1.72 9.52 -17.44
CA ILE A 169 -2.88 9.64 -18.34
C ILE A 169 -3.75 10.83 -17.95
N TRP A 170 -4.07 10.98 -16.66
CA TRP A 170 -4.96 12.04 -16.19
C TRP A 170 -4.32 13.41 -16.22
N GLU A 171 -3.01 13.49 -15.99
CA GLU A 171 -2.24 14.72 -16.12
C GLU A 171 -2.30 15.23 -17.57
N GLU A 172 -2.06 14.35 -18.55
CA GLU A 172 -2.18 14.69 -19.99
C GLU A 172 -3.59 15.14 -20.36
N LEU A 173 -4.63 14.40 -19.92
CA LEU A 173 -6.03 14.75 -20.18
C LEU A 173 -6.40 16.12 -19.60
N TYR A 174 -5.92 16.43 -18.39
CA TYR A 174 -6.16 17.72 -17.75
C TYR A 174 -5.52 18.87 -18.54
N TYR A 175 -4.27 18.71 -18.99
CA TYR A 175 -3.60 19.70 -19.81
C TYR A 175 -4.32 19.93 -21.15
N GLU A 176 -4.67 18.87 -21.86
CA GLU A 176 -5.40 18.98 -23.13
C GLU A 176 -6.77 19.68 -22.98
N HIS A 177 -7.50 19.34 -21.92
CA HIS A 177 -8.79 19.97 -21.64
C HIS A 177 -8.65 21.48 -21.45
N ASN A 178 -7.67 21.92 -20.65
CA ASN A 178 -7.46 23.33 -20.36
C ASN A 178 -6.91 24.12 -21.56
N GLU A 179 -6.02 23.55 -22.36
CA GLU A 179 -5.54 24.20 -23.60
C GLU A 179 -6.68 24.41 -24.61
N ARG A 180 -7.58 23.44 -24.75
CA ARG A 180 -8.76 23.55 -25.63
C ARG A 180 -9.76 24.58 -25.10
N SER A 181 -9.98 24.64 -23.79
CA SER A 181 -10.81 25.68 -23.17
C SER A 181 -10.28 27.09 -23.43
N GLN A 182 -8.96 27.29 -23.41
CA GLN A 182 -8.36 28.59 -23.73
C GLN A 182 -8.52 28.97 -25.20
N ARG A 183 -8.29 28.05 -26.16
CA ARG A 183 -8.48 28.35 -27.59
C ARG A 183 -9.91 28.75 -27.95
N ASN A 184 -10.91 28.16 -27.30
CA ASN A 184 -12.31 28.49 -27.56
C ASN A 184 -12.71 29.89 -27.05
N THR A 185 -12.02 30.44 -26.05
CA THR A 185 -12.28 31.81 -25.57
C THR A 185 -11.75 32.90 -26.52
N TYR A 186 -10.67 32.63 -27.27
CA TYR A 186 -10.08 33.61 -28.21
C TYR A 186 -10.85 33.76 -29.52
N HIS A 187 -11.75 32.84 -29.85
CA HIS A 187 -12.59 32.93 -31.06
C HIS A 187 -13.99 33.50 -30.82
N ALA A 188 -14.30 33.87 -29.57
CA ALA A 188 -15.58 34.46 -29.19
C ALA A 188 -15.51 35.97 -28.91
N SER A 189 -14.42 36.65 -29.34
CA SER A 189 -14.21 38.10 -29.21
C SER A 189 -14.47 38.84 -30.52
#